data_AF-A0A087ACT2-F1
#
_entry.id   AF-A0A087ACT2-F1
#
_cell.length_a   1.000
_cell.length_b   1.000
_cell.length_c   1.000
_cell.angle_alpha   90.00
_cell.angle_beta   90.00
_cell.angle_gamma   90.00
#
_symmetry.space_group_name_H-M   'P 1'
#
loop_
_entity.id
_entity.type
_entity.pdbx_description
1 polymer ?
#
loop_
_entity_poly.entity_id
_entity_poly.type
_entity_poly.pdbx_seq_one_letter_code
_entity_poly.pdbx_strand_id
1 'polypeptide(L)'
;MGSSVKLDLAGFRAYRRQCAPLVDEQADRIAAAANGMKQIPEAEYKAVPARESPEGTIALVTTGRDSTTAGYTAVDNMLHNTLAKALGSGGG
;
A
#
# COMPACT_ATOMS: atom_id res chain seq x y z
N MET A 1 38.00 13.63 14.59
CA MET A 1 37.17 14.57 13.82
C MET A 1 35.87 13.87 13.47
N GLY A 2 34.78 14.12 14.20
CA GLY A 2 33.46 13.57 13.87
C GLY A 2 32.74 14.55 12.96
N SER A 3 32.56 14.19 11.69
CA SER A 3 31.73 14.97 10.75
C SER A 3 30.26 14.79 11.14
N SER A 4 29.65 15.82 11.74
CA SER A 4 28.20 15.82 11.93
C SER A 4 27.55 16.07 10.57
N VAL A 5 26.91 15.03 10.04
CA VAL A 5 26.10 15.13 8.81
C VAL A 5 24.86 15.93 9.17
N LYS A 6 24.75 17.16 8.65
CA LYS A 6 23.51 17.93 8.73
C LYS A 6 22.50 17.27 7.79
N LEU A 7 21.58 16.49 8.35
CA LEU A 7 20.41 15.99 7.64
C LEU A 7 19.57 17.20 7.22
N ASP A 8 19.65 17.57 5.94
CA ASP A 8 18.75 18.55 5.36
C ASP A 8 17.35 17.92 5.29
N LEU A 9 16.52 18.28 6.25
CA LEU A 9 15.16 17.78 6.40
C LEU A 9 14.28 18.15 5.19
N ALA A 10 14.59 19.25 4.49
CA ALA A 10 13.87 19.66 3.30
C ALA A 10 14.27 18.81 2.08
N GLY A 11 15.58 18.57 1.88
CA GLY A 11 16.08 17.67 0.85
C GLY A 11 15.59 16.24 1.02
N PHE A 12 15.57 15.74 2.26
CA PHE A 12 15.04 14.41 2.58
C PHE A 12 13.53 14.30 2.35
N ARG A 13 12.75 15.33 2.68
CA ARG A 13 11.31 15.39 2.38
C ARG A 13 11.04 15.44 0.88
N ALA A 14 11.82 16.20 0.12
CA ALA A 14 11.70 16.26 -1.35
C ALA A 14 12.01 14.89 -1.99
N TYR A 15 13.07 14.21 -1.55
CA TYR A 15 13.40 12.86 -1.99
C TYR A 15 12.26 11.86 -1.70
N ARG A 16 11.68 11.89 -0.50
CA ARG A 16 10.54 11.02 -0.14
C ARG A 16 9.28 11.27 -0.98
N ARG A 17 9.09 12.48 -1.51
CA ARG A 17 7.99 12.77 -2.45
C ARG A 17 8.23 12.16 -3.83
N GLN A 18 9.48 12.15 -4.29
CA GLN A 18 9.88 11.50 -5.55
C GLN A 18 9.78 9.96 -5.53
N CYS A 19 9.60 9.35 -4.35
CA CYS A 19 9.39 7.90 -4.22
C CYS A 19 7.99 7.42 -4.66
N ALA A 20 7.12 8.29 -5.16
CA ALA A 20 5.79 7.93 -5.65
C ALA A 20 5.73 6.63 -6.48
N PRO A 21 6.55 6.44 -7.53
CA PRO A 21 6.51 5.20 -8.32
C PRO A 21 6.87 3.94 -7.51
N LEU A 22 7.82 4.04 -6.58
CA LEU A 22 8.19 2.89 -5.73
C LEU A 22 7.08 2.52 -4.75
N VAL A 23 6.35 3.52 -4.26
CA VAL A 23 5.23 3.34 -3.34
C VAL A 23 4.01 2.78 -4.08
N ASP A 24 3.77 3.21 -5.33
CA ASP A 24 2.79 2.64 -6.23
C ASP A 24 3.06 1.16 -6.53
N GLU A 25 4.28 0.83 -6.97
CA GLU A 25 4.69 -0.55 -7.26
C GLU A 25 4.53 -1.47 -6.05
N GLN A 26 4.76 -0.96 -4.83
CA GLN A 26 4.55 -1.73 -3.62
C GLN A 26 3.05 -1.96 -3.33
N ALA A 27 2.21 -0.94 -3.53
CA ALA A 27 0.77 -1.08 -3.38
C ALA A 27 0.17 -2.07 -4.39
N ASP A 28 0.63 -2.02 -5.64
CA ASP A 28 0.25 -2.96 -6.69
C ASP A 28 0.66 -4.40 -6.34
N ARG A 29 1.88 -4.60 -5.84
CA ARG A 29 2.35 -5.91 -5.37
C ARG A 29 1.49 -6.46 -4.23
N ILE A 30 1.13 -5.62 -3.26
CA ILE A 30 0.26 -6.03 -2.13
C ILE A 30 -1.15 -6.34 -2.64
N ALA A 31 -1.70 -5.54 -3.55
CA ALA A 31 -3.01 -5.81 -4.13
C ALA A 31 -3.02 -7.12 -4.94
N ALA A 32 -1.99 -7.38 -5.74
CA ALA A 32 -1.82 -8.63 -6.48
C ALA A 32 -1.71 -9.84 -5.54
N ALA A 33 -0.91 -9.74 -4.48
CA ALA A 33 -0.79 -10.78 -3.47
C ALA A 33 -2.14 -11.05 -2.77
N ALA A 34 -2.86 -9.99 -2.36
CA ALA A 34 -4.18 -10.12 -1.76
C ALA A 34 -5.19 -10.80 -2.70
N ASN A 35 -5.19 -10.43 -3.99
CA ASN A 35 -6.03 -11.06 -5.01
C ASN A 35 -5.64 -12.52 -5.29
N GLY A 36 -4.39 -12.92 -5.07
CA GLY A 36 -3.95 -14.31 -5.15
C GLY A 36 -4.35 -15.16 -3.94
N MET A 37 -4.59 -14.54 -2.79
CA MET A 37 -4.95 -15.22 -1.54
C MET A 37 -6.45 -15.16 -1.19
N LYS A 38 -7.22 -14.36 -1.93
CA LYS A 38 -8.67 -14.24 -1.72
C LYS A 38 -9.33 -15.60 -1.72
N GLN A 39 -10.28 -15.77 -0.81
CA GLN A 39 -11.10 -16.98 -0.70
C GLN A 39 -12.47 -16.76 -1.32
N ILE A 40 -12.96 -15.52 -1.34
CA ILE A 40 -14.20 -15.13 -2.01
C ILE A 40 -13.89 -14.75 -3.47
N PRO A 41 -14.42 -15.46 -4.48
CA PRO A 41 -14.13 -15.18 -5.89
C PRO A 41 -14.46 -13.76 -6.32
N GLU A 42 -15.55 -13.20 -5.79
CA GLU A 42 -16.06 -11.86 -6.04
C GLU A 42 -15.25 -10.77 -5.32
N ALA A 43 -14.32 -11.13 -4.42
CA ALA A 43 -13.44 -10.16 -3.79
C ALA A 43 -12.41 -9.63 -4.80
N GLU A 44 -12.19 -8.32 -4.75
CA GLU A 44 -11.25 -7.60 -5.60
C GLU A 44 -10.55 -6.51 -4.78
N TYR A 45 -9.25 -6.69 -4.55
CA TYR A 45 -8.39 -5.70 -3.89
C TYR A 45 -7.80 -4.76 -4.94
N LYS A 46 -7.82 -3.46 -4.66
CA LYS A 46 -7.32 -2.42 -5.57
C LYS A 46 -6.27 -1.57 -4.88
N ALA A 47 -5.18 -1.31 -5.58
CA ALA A 47 -4.25 -0.26 -5.23
C ALA A 47 -4.82 1.10 -5.66
N VAL A 48 -4.67 2.09 -4.80
CA VAL A 48 -5.00 3.49 -5.07
C VAL A 48 -3.68 4.21 -5.37
N PRO A 49 -3.61 5.00 -6.45
CA PRO A 49 -2.41 5.73 -6.82
C PRO A 49 -1.86 6.56 -5.67
N ALA A 50 -0.54 6.61 -5.60
CA ALA A 50 0.20 7.28 -4.57
C ALA A 50 -0.12 8.77 -4.60
N ARG A 51 -0.44 9.31 -3.43
CA ARG A 51 -0.71 10.72 -3.24
C ARG A 51 0.40 11.33 -2.40
N GLU A 52 0.90 12.47 -2.88
CA GLU A 52 1.81 13.28 -2.09
C GLU A 52 1.11 13.82 -0.84
N SER A 53 1.83 13.76 0.27
CA SER A 53 1.44 14.31 1.56
C SER A 53 2.56 15.23 2.07
N PRO A 54 2.29 16.08 3.08
CA PRO A 54 3.32 16.92 3.67
C PRO A 54 4.56 16.16 4.15
N GLU A 55 4.39 14.90 4.58
CA GLU A 55 5.43 14.06 5.19
C GLU A 55 6.05 13.01 4.24
N GLY A 56 5.61 12.92 2.99
CA GLY A 56 6.08 11.94 2.01
C GLY A 56 4.98 11.47 1.07
N THR A 57 5.08 10.25 0.56
CA THR A 57 4.12 9.69 -0.41
C THR A 57 3.41 8.47 0.17
N ILE A 58 2.09 8.39 -0.03
CA ILE A 58 1.24 7.33 0.53
C ILE A 58 0.43 6.71 -0.62
N ALA A 59 0.55 5.40 -0.82
CA ALA A 59 -0.39 4.60 -1.61
C ALA A 59 -1.20 3.70 -0.67
N LEU A 60 -2.44 3.39 -1.05
CA LEU A 60 -3.36 2.59 -0.24
C LEU A 60 -3.80 1.36 -1.02
N VAL A 61 -3.86 0.21 -0.35
CA VAL A 61 -4.61 -0.94 -0.85
C VAL A 61 -5.94 -0.96 -0.13
N THR A 62 -7.03 -1.00 -0.89
CA THR A 62 -8.39 -0.89 -0.36
C THR A 62 -9.24 -2.08 -0.76
N THR A 63 -10.23 -2.37 0.07
CA THR A 63 -11.34 -3.27 -0.26
C THR A 63 -12.34 -2.62 -1.23
N GLY A 64 -12.12 -1.36 -1.62
CA GLY A 64 -13.06 -0.57 -2.41
C GLY A 64 -14.10 0.13 -1.53
N ARG A 65 -15.00 0.87 -2.17
CA ARG A 65 -16.08 1.62 -1.51
C ARG A 65 -17.39 1.45 -2.27
N ASP A 66 -18.49 1.33 -1.54
CA ASP A 66 -19.88 1.47 -2.02
C ASP A 66 -20.24 0.62 -3.26
N SER A 67 -19.77 -0.63 -3.31
CA SER A 67 -20.16 -1.63 -4.31
C SER A 67 -20.37 -3.01 -3.68
N THR A 68 -21.15 -3.87 -4.33
CA THR A 68 -21.35 -5.26 -3.88
C THR A 68 -20.01 -6.01 -3.80
N THR A 69 -19.13 -5.79 -4.78
CA THR A 69 -17.73 -6.26 -4.78
C THR A 69 -16.97 -5.79 -3.53
N ALA A 70 -17.11 -4.51 -3.15
CA ALA A 70 -16.46 -3.99 -1.94
C ALA A 70 -16.96 -4.66 -0.67
N GLY A 71 -18.25 -5.03 -0.63
CA GLY A 71 -18.82 -5.86 0.43
C GLY A 71 -18.15 -7.23 0.52
N TYR A 72 -18.01 -7.94 -0.60
CA TYR A 72 -17.31 -9.23 -0.65
C TYR A 72 -15.83 -9.11 -0.26
N THR A 73 -15.12 -8.09 -0.74
CA THR A 73 -13.71 -7.87 -0.40
C THR A 73 -13.51 -7.53 1.08
N ALA A 74 -14.44 -6.78 1.69
CA ALA A 74 -14.41 -6.49 3.12
C ALA A 74 -14.66 -7.75 3.96
N VAL A 75 -15.63 -8.58 3.56
CA VAL A 75 -15.91 -9.87 4.24
C VAL A 75 -14.72 -10.82 4.11
N ASP A 76 -14.13 -10.94 2.92
CA ASP A 76 -12.93 -11.75 2.69
C ASP A 76 -11.79 -11.31 3.62
N ASN A 77 -11.50 -10.01 3.64
CA ASN A 77 -10.43 -9.47 4.48
C ASN A 77 -10.71 -9.70 5.97
N MET A 78 -11.95 -9.50 6.42
CA MET A 78 -12.34 -9.66 7.82
C MET A 78 -12.23 -11.11 8.29
N LEU A 79 -12.62 -12.07 7.46
CA LEU A 79 -12.62 -13.49 7.82
C LEU A 79 -11.24 -14.14 7.66
N HIS A 80 -10.43 -13.65 6.73
CA HIS A 80 -9.19 -14.33 6.33
C HIS A 80 -7.92 -13.52 6.57
N ASN A 81 -8.03 -12.28 7.05
CA ASN A 81 -6.91 -11.35 7.26
C ASN A 81 -6.06 -11.18 6.00
N THR A 82 -6.70 -11.18 4.83
CA THR A 82 -6.06 -11.27 3.51
C THR A 82 -5.06 -10.13 3.27
N LEU A 83 -5.40 -8.89 3.63
CA LEU A 83 -4.48 -7.75 3.51
C LEU A 83 -3.28 -7.83 4.46
N ALA A 84 -3.48 -8.29 5.69
CA ALA A 84 -2.40 -8.45 6.66
C ALA A 84 -1.40 -9.53 6.19
N LYS A 85 -1.92 -10.63 5.65
CA LYS A 85 -1.09 -11.67 5.02
C LYS A 85 -0.38 -11.15 3.78
N ALA A 86 -1.05 -10.36 2.95
CA ALA A 86 -0.45 -9.79 1.74
C ALA A 86 0.71 -8.86 2.06
N LEU A 87 0.55 -8.02 3.09
CA LEU A 87 1.61 -7.17 3.61
C LEU A 87 2.80 -7.98 4.12
N GLY A 88 2.56 -9.06 4.87
CA GLY A 88 3.60 -9.96 5.37
C GLY A 88 4.33 -10.74 4.27
N SER A 89 3.66 -11.04 3.16
CA SER A 89 4.28 -11.72 2.00
C SER A 89 5.05 -10.78 1.07
N GLY A 90 4.80 -9.47 1.13
CA GLY A 90 5.42 -8.46 0.27
C GLY A 90 6.77 -7.91 0.78
N GLY A 91 7.29 -8.46 1.87
CA GLY A 91 8.60 -8.12 2.45
C GLY A 91 9.52 -9.34 2.44
N GLY A 92 10.23 -9.54 1.33
CA GLY A 92 11.29 -10.52 1.13
C GLY A 92 12.29 -9.98 0.13
#